data_AF-A0A1B0D007-F1
#
_entry.id   AF-A0A1B0D007-F1
#
_cell.length_a   1.000
_cell.length_b   1.000
_cell.length_c   1.000
_cell.angle_alpha   90.00
_cell.angle_beta   90.00
_cell.angle_gamma   90.00
#
_symmetry.space_group_name_H-M   'P 1'
#
loop_
_entity.id
_entity.type
_entity.pdbx_description
1 polymer ?
#
loop_
_entity_poly.entity_id
_entity_poly.type
_entity_poly.pdbx_seq_one_letter_code
_entity_poly.pdbx_strand_id
1 'polypeptide(L)'
;MEEPEKIKKWREDQKTRLEEKDREEEKKKEELKVQAKKELEDWYKQHEESITKTKSSNRNAEKNFVAEPTEIEPGTEWERIAKLCDFNPKASKTSRDVSRMRSIILQLKQNPVAIKRV
;
A
#
# COMPACT_ATOMS: atom_id res chain seq x y z
N MET A 1 -69.01 1.69 -31.03
CA MET A 1 -68.61 3.09 -30.79
C MET A 1 -67.13 3.17 -31.07
N GLU A 2 -66.75 3.96 -32.06
CA GLU A 2 -65.36 4.16 -32.45
C GLU A 2 -64.70 5.12 -31.45
N GLU A 3 -63.51 4.77 -30.97
CA GLU A 3 -62.81 5.54 -29.94
C GLU A 3 -62.36 6.90 -30.52
N PRO A 4 -62.50 8.04 -29.80
CA PRO A 4 -62.15 9.35 -30.34
C PRO A 4 -60.69 9.41 -30.82
N GLU A 5 -60.46 9.88 -32.05
CA GLU A 5 -59.13 9.94 -32.71
C GLU A 5 -58.02 10.59 -31.85
N LYS A 6 -58.37 11.58 -31.02
CA LYS A 6 -57.44 12.22 -30.08
C LYS A 6 -56.89 11.24 -29.03
N ILE A 7 -57.74 10.33 -28.55
CA ILE A 7 -57.38 9.31 -27.55
C ILE A 7 -56.50 8.24 -28.20
N LYS A 8 -56.80 7.85 -29.44
CA LYS A 8 -55.99 6.91 -30.21
C LYS A 8 -54.57 7.42 -30.42
N LYS A 9 -54.42 8.66 -30.90
CA LYS A 9 -53.13 9.33 -31.06
C LYS A 9 -52.37 9.43 -29.74
N TRP A 10 -53.06 9.80 -28.65
CA TRP A 10 -52.43 9.88 -27.33
C TRP A 10 -51.89 8.52 -26.84
N ARG A 11 -52.62 7.43 -27.07
CA ARG A 11 -52.14 6.08 -26.71
C ARG A 11 -50.93 5.66 -27.51
N GLU A 12 -50.92 5.94 -28.82
CA GLU A 12 -49.78 5.66 -29.70
C GLU A 12 -48.53 6.45 -29.27
N ASP A 13 -48.69 7.74 -28.95
CA ASP A 13 -47.60 8.60 -28.45
C ASP A 13 -47.08 8.11 -27.08
N GLN A 14 -47.97 7.73 -26.15
CA GLN A 14 -47.57 7.18 -24.85
C GLN A 14 -46.85 5.84 -24.98
N LYS A 15 -47.35 4.95 -25.84
CA LYS A 15 -46.73 3.66 -26.10
C LYS A 15 -45.31 3.84 -26.62
N THR A 16 -45.14 4.72 -27.61
CA THR A 16 -43.82 5.03 -28.19
C THR A 16 -42.87 5.60 -27.12
N ARG A 17 -43.36 6.49 -26.26
CA ARG A 17 -42.55 7.07 -25.18
C ARG A 17 -42.13 6.05 -24.13
N LEU A 18 -43.00 5.09 -23.80
CA LEU A 18 -42.68 4.00 -22.88
C LEU A 18 -41.62 3.08 -23.49
N GLU A 19 -41.79 2.68 -24.75
CA GLU A 19 -40.81 1.85 -25.47
C GLU A 19 -39.43 2.51 -25.57
N GLU A 20 -39.36 3.83 -25.73
CA GLU A 20 -38.08 4.57 -25.70
C GLU A 20 -37.44 4.52 -24.32
N LYS A 21 -38.22 4.76 -23.25
CA LYS A 21 -37.71 4.70 -21.87
C LYS A 21 -37.21 3.32 -21.49
N ASP A 22 -37.93 2.27 -21.86
CA ASP A 22 -37.54 0.89 -21.57
C ASP A 22 -36.22 0.56 -22.27
N ARG A 23 -36.04 1.03 -23.51
CA ARG A 23 -34.79 0.87 -24.27
C ARG A 23 -33.62 1.64 -23.65
N GLU A 24 -33.85 2.87 -23.22
CA GLU A 24 -32.84 3.68 -22.51
C GLU A 24 -32.44 3.04 -21.18
N GLU A 25 -33.39 2.51 -20.42
CA GLU A 25 -33.13 1.79 -19.17
C GLU A 25 -32.30 0.54 -19.42
N GLU A 26 -32.66 -0.27 -20.40
CA GLU A 26 -31.93 -1.50 -20.73
C GLU A 26 -30.50 -1.18 -21.18
N LYS A 27 -30.31 -0.15 -22.01
CA LYS A 27 -28.99 0.31 -22.42
C LYS A 27 -28.15 0.74 -21.22
N LYS A 28 -28.71 1.56 -20.33
CA LYS A 28 -28.01 2.05 -19.13
C LYS A 28 -27.67 0.90 -18.18
N LYS A 29 -28.55 -0.09 -18.05
CA LYS A 29 -28.31 -1.29 -17.25
C LYS A 29 -27.13 -2.09 -17.81
N GLU A 30 -27.02 -2.23 -19.13
CA GLU A 30 -25.90 -2.93 -19.74
C GLU A 30 -24.58 -2.16 -19.62
N GLU A 31 -24.62 -0.84 -19.84
CA GLU A 31 -23.46 0.05 -19.60
C GLU A 31 -22.95 -0.06 -18.15
N LEU A 32 -23.85 -0.09 -17.16
CA LEU A 32 -23.48 -0.27 -15.75
C LEU A 32 -22.84 -1.63 -15.47
N LYS A 33 -23.33 -2.72 -16.08
CA LYS A 33 -22.72 -4.04 -15.92
C LYS A 33 -21.33 -4.09 -16.55
N VAL A 34 -21.16 -3.51 -17.74
CA VAL A 34 -19.86 -3.44 -18.42
C VAL A 34 -18.87 -2.63 -17.59
N GLN A 35 -19.31 -1.48 -17.08
CA GLN A 35 -18.48 -0.64 -16.21
C GLN A 35 -18.08 -1.37 -14.92
N ALA A 36 -19.02 -2.05 -14.25
CA ALA A 36 -18.74 -2.81 -13.04
C ALA A 36 -17.75 -3.96 -13.28
N LYS A 37 -17.88 -4.67 -14.42
CA LYS A 37 -16.91 -5.72 -14.81
C LYS A 37 -15.52 -5.13 -15.03
N LYS A 38 -15.43 -4.02 -15.76
CA LYS A 38 -14.16 -3.34 -16.03
C LYS A 38 -13.49 -2.87 -14.74
N GLU A 39 -14.24 -2.24 -13.82
CA GLU A 39 -13.71 -1.78 -12.53
C GLU A 39 -13.18 -2.95 -11.69
N LEU A 40 -13.85 -4.10 -11.74
CA LEU A 40 -13.39 -5.30 -11.06
C LEU A 40 -12.08 -5.84 -11.65
N GLU A 41 -11.99 -5.90 -12.98
CA GLU A 41 -10.75 -6.30 -13.68
C GLU A 41 -9.59 -5.35 -13.38
N ASP A 42 -9.84 -4.04 -13.45
CA ASP A 42 -8.85 -3.01 -13.13
C ASP A 42 -8.38 -3.13 -11.67
N TRP A 43 -9.29 -3.43 -10.73
CA TRP A 43 -8.95 -3.65 -9.33
C TRP A 43 -8.02 -4.84 -9.15
N TYR A 44 -8.33 -5.99 -9.78
CA TYR A 44 -7.47 -7.17 -9.69
C TYR A 44 -6.08 -6.92 -10.26
N LYS A 45 -5.99 -6.21 -11.39
CA LYS A 45 -4.71 -5.82 -11.99
C LYS A 45 -3.89 -4.94 -11.04
N GLN A 46 -4.50 -3.89 -10.48
CA GLN A 46 -3.82 -3.01 -9.52
C GLN A 46 -3.40 -3.77 -8.25
N HIS A 47 -4.22 -4.70 -7.79
CA HIS A 47 -3.92 -5.54 -6.63
C HIS A 47 -2.70 -6.43 -6.89
N GLU A 48 -2.64 -7.08 -8.05
CA GLU A 48 -1.50 -7.89 -8.46
C GLU A 48 -0.22 -7.05 -8.58
N GLU A 49 -0.29 -5.89 -9.24
CA GLU A 49 0.82 -4.93 -9.34
C GLU A 49 1.32 -4.48 -7.96
N SER A 50 0.41 -4.20 -7.02
CA SER A 50 0.75 -3.82 -5.65
C SER A 50 1.46 -4.96 -4.89
N ILE A 51 0.94 -6.19 -5.00
CA ILE A 51 1.54 -7.37 -4.37
C ILE A 51 2.92 -7.65 -4.95
N THR A 52 3.06 -7.63 -6.28
CA THR A 52 4.33 -7.91 -6.95
C THR A 52 5.39 -6.86 -6.58
N LYS A 53 5.00 -5.57 -6.55
CA LYS A 53 5.86 -4.48 -6.07
C LYS A 53 6.28 -4.67 -4.62
N THR A 54 5.34 -5.02 -3.73
CA THR A 54 5.62 -5.28 -2.31
C THR A 54 6.58 -6.45 -2.13
N LYS A 55 6.32 -7.58 -2.80
CA LYS A 55 7.21 -8.75 -2.78
C LYS A 55 8.61 -8.39 -3.28
N SER A 56 8.71 -7.61 -4.36
CA SER A 56 9.99 -7.17 -4.91
C SER A 56 10.75 -6.28 -3.92
N SER A 57 10.06 -5.29 -3.34
CA SER A 57 10.62 -4.38 -2.33
C SER A 57 11.13 -5.16 -1.11
N ASN A 58 10.35 -6.11 -0.59
CA ASN A 58 10.75 -6.93 0.55
C ASN A 58 11.96 -7.80 0.23
N ARG A 59 12.00 -8.44 -0.95
CA ARG A 59 13.18 -9.20 -1.38
C ARG A 59 14.42 -8.33 -1.52
N ASN A 60 14.27 -7.10 -2.01
CA ASN A 60 15.40 -6.18 -2.15
C ASN A 60 15.88 -5.68 -0.79
N ALA A 61 14.96 -5.35 0.12
CA ALA A 61 15.27 -4.97 1.49
C ALA A 61 16.02 -6.10 2.22
N GLU A 62 15.54 -7.35 2.09
CA GLU A 62 16.20 -8.52 2.66
C GLU A 62 17.61 -8.73 2.06
N LYS A 63 17.75 -8.64 0.74
CA LYS A 63 19.06 -8.73 0.09
C LYS A 63 20.03 -7.67 0.60
N ASN A 64 19.56 -6.43 0.75
CA ASN A 64 20.38 -5.35 1.29
C ASN A 64 20.73 -5.60 2.76
N PHE A 65 19.78 -6.07 3.56
CA PHE A 65 20.01 -6.39 4.97
C PHE A 65 21.03 -7.53 5.14
N VAL A 66 20.97 -8.56 4.30
CA VAL A 66 21.94 -9.67 4.30
C VAL A 66 23.29 -9.26 3.71
N ALA A 67 23.30 -8.38 2.71
CA ALA A 67 24.52 -7.89 2.06
C ALA A 67 25.23 -6.79 2.86
N GLU A 68 24.57 -6.17 3.86
CA GLU A 68 25.28 -5.32 4.81
C GLU A 68 26.41 -6.16 5.44
N PRO A 69 27.68 -5.74 5.27
CA PRO A 69 28.82 -6.60 5.55
C PRO A 69 28.81 -7.01 7.03
N THR A 70 28.59 -8.31 7.24
CA THR A 70 28.82 -8.96 8.53
C THR A 70 30.31 -9.16 8.82
N GLU A 71 31.20 -8.87 7.86
CA GLU A 71 32.65 -8.95 8.04
C GLU A 71 33.04 -8.12 9.27
N ILE A 72 33.45 -8.83 10.32
CA ILE A 72 33.91 -8.25 11.57
C ILE A 72 35.34 -7.80 11.31
N GLU A 73 35.49 -6.62 10.69
CA GLU A 73 36.78 -5.96 10.66
C GLU A 73 37.11 -5.46 12.07
N PRO A 74 38.27 -5.85 12.64
CA PRO A 74 38.69 -5.40 13.96
C PRO A 74 38.66 -3.88 14.06
N GLY A 75 37.90 -3.34 15.01
CA GLY A 75 37.74 -1.89 15.23
C GLY A 75 36.38 -1.32 14.80
N THR A 76 35.52 -2.11 14.14
CA THR A 76 34.17 -1.67 13.72
C THR A 76 33.05 -2.06 14.71
N GLU A 77 33.40 -2.69 15.83
CA GLU A 77 32.45 -3.34 16.74
C GLU A 77 31.47 -2.32 17.37
N TRP A 78 31.99 -1.20 17.85
CA TRP A 78 31.16 -0.16 18.46
C TRP A 78 30.30 0.59 17.45
N GLU A 79 30.78 0.73 16.20
CA GLU A 79 29.98 1.29 15.12
C GLU A 79 28.78 0.39 14.80
N ARG A 80 29.00 -0.93 14.74
CA ARG A 80 27.94 -1.93 14.53
C ARG A 80 26.94 -1.98 15.67
N ILE A 81 27.41 -2.01 16.93
CA ILE A 81 26.54 -2.00 18.12
C ILE A 81 25.69 -0.72 18.14
N ALA A 82 26.29 0.44 17.82
CA ALA A 82 25.55 1.70 17.78
C ALA A 82 24.51 1.74 16.66
N LYS A 83 24.76 1.14 15.48
CA LYS A 83 23.73 1.04 14.41
C LYS A 83 22.47 0.30 14.86
N LEU A 84 22.61 -0.67 15.77
CA LEU A 84 21.49 -1.44 16.33
C LEU A 84 20.82 -0.75 17.54
N CYS A 85 21.43 0.31 18.07
CA CYS A 85 20.90 1.05 19.20
C CYS A 85 19.96 2.16 18.75
N ASP A 86 18.74 2.16 19.30
CA ASP A 86 17.79 3.25 19.09
C ASP A 86 18.16 4.47 19.97
N PHE A 87 18.67 5.52 19.34
CA PHE A 87 19.03 6.78 19.98
C PHE A 87 17.88 7.80 20.02
N ASN A 88 16.70 7.48 19.48
CA ASN A 88 15.57 8.39 19.53
C ASN A 88 15.05 8.48 20.99
N PRO A 89 15.10 9.66 21.62
CA PRO A 89 14.64 9.83 23.01
C PRO A 89 13.12 9.61 23.15
N LYS A 90 12.35 9.71 22.05
CA LYS A 90 10.90 9.50 22.04
C LYS A 90 10.47 8.07 21.75
N ALA A 91 11.38 7.20 21.34
CA ALA A 91 11.08 5.82 20.96
C ALA A 91 11.15 4.84 22.15
N SER A 92 11.62 5.28 23.32
CA SER A 92 11.69 4.45 24.52
C SER A 92 10.30 4.23 25.12
N LYS A 93 9.67 3.10 24.77
CA LYS A 93 8.45 2.59 25.41
C LYS A 93 8.73 1.66 26.60
N THR A 94 9.99 1.52 27.01
CA THR A 94 10.39 0.57 28.07
C THR A 94 10.35 1.26 29.44
N SER A 95 9.95 0.52 30.47
CA SER A 95 9.92 1.02 31.86
C SER A 95 11.30 1.16 32.50
N ARG A 96 12.36 0.75 31.80
CA ARG A 96 13.74 0.77 32.31
C ARG A 96 14.50 1.90 31.65
N ASP A 97 15.09 2.77 32.46
CA ASP A 97 15.98 3.80 31.96
C ASP A 97 17.26 3.17 31.38
N VAL A 98 17.42 3.31 30.07
CA VAL A 98 18.60 2.86 29.31
C VAL A 98 19.45 4.03 28.83
N SER A 99 19.20 5.25 29.31
CA SER A 99 19.88 6.48 28.89
C SER A 99 21.39 6.39 29.12
N ARG A 100 21.82 5.85 30.27
CA ARG A 100 23.24 5.63 30.57
C ARG A 100 23.88 4.64 29.60
N MET A 101 23.20 3.53 29.29
CA MET A 101 23.69 2.53 28.34
C MET A 101 23.85 3.14 26.94
N ARG A 102 22.84 3.88 26.46
CA ARG A 102 22.90 4.58 25.17
C ARG A 102 24.06 5.58 25.14
N SER A 103 24.24 6.37 26.20
CA SER A 103 25.34 7.33 26.31
C SER A 103 26.72 6.64 26.22
N ILE A 104 26.90 5.52 26.92
CA ILE A 104 28.14 4.73 26.88
C ILE A 104 28.40 4.18 25.48
N ILE A 105 27.39 3.60 24.81
CA ILE A 105 27.54 3.05 23.46
C ILE A 105 27.91 4.15 22.45
N LEU A 106 27.31 5.34 22.56
CA LEU A 106 27.64 6.47 21.71
C LEU A 106 29.07 6.97 21.93
N GLN A 107 29.52 7.03 23.19
CA GLN A 107 30.89 7.40 23.54
C GLN A 107 31.90 6.41 22.95
N LEU A 108 31.62 5.11 23.02
CA LEU A 108 32.51 4.06 22.50
C LEU A 108 32.54 4.02 20.96
N LYS A 109 31.46 4.45 20.29
CA LYS A 109 31.46 4.70 18.85
C LYS A 109 32.37 5.89 18.47
N GLN A 110 32.30 6.98 19.22
CA GLN A 110 33.06 8.21 18.93
C GLN A 110 34.54 8.08 19.33
N ASN A 111 34.81 7.37 20.42
CA ASN A 111 36.13 7.17 21.00
C ASN A 111 36.36 5.67 21.24
N PRO A 112 36.67 4.91 20.17
CA PRO A 112 36.91 3.48 20.29
C PRO A 112 38.12 3.20 21.17
N VAL A 113 38.00 2.20 22.04
CA VAL A 113 39.07 1.79 22.95
C VAL A 113 40.16 1.07 22.16
N ALA A 114 41.43 1.41 22.40
CA ALA A 114 42.54 0.74 21.74
C ALA A 114 42.54 -0.77 22.04
N ILE A 115 42.39 -1.59 21.00
CA ILE A 115 42.42 -3.05 21.11
C ILE A 115 43.86 -3.47 21.41
N LYS A 116 44.14 -3.84 22.66
CA LYS A 116 45.41 -4.49 23.02
C LYS A 116 45.34 -5.95 22.55
N ARG A 117 46.12 -6.30 21.53
CA ARG A 117 46.33 -7.70 21.15
C ARG A 117 47.14 -8.37 22.26
N VAL A 118 46.60 -9.43 22.86
CA VAL A 118 47.33 -10.36 23.74
C VAL A 118 47.97 -11.43 22.88
#